data_AF-W4LFI8-F1
#
_entry.id   AF-W4LFI8-F1
#
_cell.length_a   1.000
_cell.length_b   1.000
_cell.length_c   1.000
_cell.angle_alpha   90.00
_cell.angle_beta   90.00
_cell.angle_gamma   90.00
#
_symmetry.space_group_name_H-M   'P 1'
#
loop_
_entity.id
_entity.type
_entity.pdbx_description
1 polymer ?
#
loop_
_entity_poly.entity_id
_entity_poly.type
_entity_poly.pdbx_seq_one_letter_code
_entity_poly.pdbx_strand_id
1 'polypeptide(L)' 'MASTKLIYPHSARIYVYQSQTDVRVLQRTDSLNGGDVHPGFELTIERLYEAVTKPK' A
#
# COMPACT_ATOMS: atom_id res chain seq x y z
N MET A 1 1.14 -17.85 2.63
CA MET A 1 2.16 -17.04 3.33
C MET A 1 1.53 -15.68 3.62
N ALA A 2 1.72 -15.13 4.82
CA ALA A 2 1.11 -13.84 5.20
C ALA A 2 1.99 -12.67 4.73
N SER A 3 1.42 -11.72 3.98
CA SER A 3 2.12 -10.50 3.55
C SER A 3 1.82 -9.36 4.53
N THR A 4 2.85 -8.72 5.08
CA THR A 4 2.70 -7.55 5.98
C THR A 4 2.88 -6.26 5.20
N LYS A 5 1.99 -5.29 5.40
CA LYS A 5 1.98 -4.00 4.70
C LYS A 5 2.15 -2.85 5.70
N LEU A 6 3.13 -1.98 5.48
CA LEU A 6 3.34 -0.75 6.28
C LEU A 6 3.06 0.49 5.42
N ILE A 7 2.31 1.44 5.98
CA ILE A 7 1.90 2.68 5.31
C ILE A 7 2.56 3.85 6.04
N TYR A 8 3.31 4.68 5.31
CA TYR A 8 3.84 5.94 5.82
C TYR A 8 3.07 7.12 5.19
N PRO A 9 2.08 7.71 5.90
CA PRO A 9 1.18 8.72 5.34
C PRO A 9 1.88 10.05 5.00
N HIS A 10 2.98 10.39 5.67
CA HIS A 10 3.70 11.66 5.41
C HIS A 10 4.67 11.59 4.23
N SER A 11 5.17 10.39 3.88
CA SER A 11 6.22 10.23 2.87
C SER A 11 5.70 9.72 1.52
N ALA A 12 4.39 9.57 1.35
CA ALA A 12 3.79 9.04 0.12
C ALA A 12 4.31 7.65 -0.33
N ARG A 13 4.73 6.80 0.62
CA ARG A 13 5.36 5.49 0.35
C ARG A 13 4.67 4.37 1.11
N ILE A 14 4.40 3.28 0.39
CA ILE A 14 3.90 2.03 0.96
C ILE A 14 4.96 0.94 0.79
N TYR A 15 5.26 0.21 1.85
CA TYR A 15 6.17 -0.93 1.82
C TYR A 15 5.36 -2.22 1.90
N VAL A 16 5.52 -3.07 0.90
CA VAL A 16 4.88 -4.39 0.82
C VAL A 16 5.94 -5.44 1.02
N TYR A 17 5.86 -6.19 2.13
CA TYR A 17 6.78 -7.28 2.44
C TYR A 17 6.15 -8.60 2.03
N GLN A 18 6.79 -9.28 1.08
CA GLN A 18 6.41 -10.64 0.64
C GLN A 18 7.22 -11.70 1.38
N SER A 19 8.42 -11.36 1.83
CA SER A 19 9.24 -12.13 2.75
C SER A 19 10.11 -11.19 3.60
N GLN A 20 10.96 -11.72 4.48
CA GLN A 20 11.88 -10.90 5.28
C GLN A 20 12.91 -10.13 4.43
N THR A 21 13.22 -10.62 3.23
CA THR A 21 14.23 -10.03 2.34
C THR A 21 13.64 -9.45 1.06
N ASP A 22 12.33 -9.65 0.82
CA ASP A 22 11.63 -9.16 -0.37
C ASP A 22 10.66 -8.05 0.01
N VAL A 23 11.07 -6.82 -0.32
CA VAL A 23 10.30 -5.61 -0.09
C VAL A 23 10.06 -4.89 -1.40
N ARG A 24 8.80 -4.63 -1.70
CA ARG A 24 8.39 -3.76 -2.80
C ARG A 24 7.93 -2.42 -2.24
N VAL A 25 8.54 -1.35 -2.71
CA VAL A 25 8.11 0.02 -2.39
C VAL A 25 7.18 0.50 -3.49
N LEU A 26 5.96 0.86 -3.11
CA LEU A 26 4.97 1.44 -4.00
C LEU A 26 4.91 2.96 -3.80
N GLN A 27 4.81 3.67 -4.93
CA GLN A 27 4.71 5.11 -5.03
C GLN A 27 3.27 5.55 -5.23
N ARG A 28 3.02 6.87 -5.19
CA ARG A 28 1.68 7.45 -5.23
C ARG A 28 0.82 7.02 -6.43
N THR A 29 1.45 6.83 -7.59
CA THR A 29 0.78 6.42 -8.84
C THR A 29 0.54 4.91 -8.95
N ASP A 30 1.08 4.12 -8.02
CA ASP A 30 0.93 2.67 -8.07
C ASP A 30 -0.42 2.21 -7.49
N SER A 31 -0.83 1.00 -7.87
CA SER A 31 -1.94 0.27 -7.27
C SER A 31 -1.44 -0.73 -6.23
N LEU A 32 -2.03 -0.68 -5.04
CA LEU A 32 -1.90 -1.72 -4.02
C LEU A 32 -2.85 -2.87 -4.33
N ASN A 33 -2.29 -4.04 -4.62
CA ASN A 33 -3.05 -5.26 -4.81
C ASN A 33 -3.15 -6.05 -3.49
N GLY A 34 -4.33 -6.61 -3.21
CA GLY A 34 -4.60 -7.45 -2.04
C GLY A 34 -3.87 -8.81 -2.07
N GLY A 35 -3.49 -9.27 -3.26
CA GLY A 35 -2.88 -10.57 -3.50
C GLY A 35 -3.74 -11.71 -2.93
N ASP A 36 -3.06 -12.77 -2.50
CA ASP A 36 -3.72 -13.93 -1.88
C ASP A 36 -4.37 -13.62 -0.52
N VAL A 37 -3.95 -12.53 0.13
CA VAL A 37 -4.52 -12.11 1.42
C VAL A 37 -5.91 -11.52 1.25
N HIS A 38 -6.16 -10.83 0.14
CA HIS A 38 -7.48 -10.32 -0.22
C HIS A 38 -7.67 -10.30 -1.74
N PRO A 39 -8.09 -11.44 -2.34
CA PRO A 39 -8.29 -11.53 -3.79
C PRO A 39 -9.27 -10.48 -4.31
N GLY A 40 -8.98 -9.92 -5.48
CA GLY A 40 -9.82 -8.89 -6.12
C GLY A 40 -9.75 -7.49 -5.49
N PHE A 41 -9.03 -7.32 -4.38
CA PHE A 41 -8.80 -5.98 -3.82
C PHE A 41 -7.73 -5.24 -4.62
N GLU A 42 -8.08 -4.04 -5.06
CA GLU A 42 -7.17 -3.10 -5.67
C GLU A 42 -7.46 -1.69 -5.15
N LEU A 43 -6.40 -0.98 -4.77
CA LEU A 43 -6.50 0.39 -4.30
C LEU A 43 -5.38 1.23 -4.93
N THR A 44 -5.76 2.22 -5.75
CA THR A 44 -4.82 3.25 -6.20
C THR A 44 -4.35 4.06 -5.00
N ILE A 45 -3.03 4.12 -4.81
CA ILE A 45 -2.42 4.70 -3.61
C ILE A 45 -2.74 6.19 -3.47
N GLU A 46 -2.88 6.92 -4.57
CA GLU A 46 -3.33 8.31 -4.59
C GLU A 46 -4.61 8.54 -3.77
N ARG A 47 -5.62 7.68 -3.92
CA ARG A 47 -6.89 7.79 -3.19
C ARG A 47 -6.72 7.63 -1.69
N LEU A 48 -5.78 6.78 -1.27
CA LEU A 48 -5.44 6.62 0.13
C LEU A 48 -4.95 7.95 0.70
N TYR A 49 -4.02 8.63 0.02
CA TYR A 49 -3.46 9.91 0.47
C TYR A 49 -4.49 11.03 0.48
N GLU A 50 -5.36 11.10 -0.52
CA GLU A 50 -6.46 12.09 -0.55
C GLU A 50 -7.41 11.94 0.64
N ALA A 51 -7.69 10.70 1.07
CA ALA A 51 -8.55 10.44 2.21
C ALA A 51 -7.92 10.87 3.54
N VAL A 52 -6.58 10.79 3.68
CA VAL A 52 -5.88 11.22 4.91
C VAL A 52 -5.56 12.72 4.93
N THR A 53 -5.52 13.37 3.77
CA THR A 53 -5.13 14.79 3.65
C THR A 53 -6.30 15.76 3.61
N LYS A 54 -7.54 15.30 3.37
CA LYS A 54 -8.73 16.13 3.55
C LYS A 54 -9.06 16.24 5.04
N PRO A 55 -8.90 17.43 5.66
CA PRO A 55 -9.50 17.67 6.96
C PRO A 55 -11.01 17.58 6.78
N LYS A 56 -11.68 16.94 7.74
CA LYS A 56 -13.14 16.90 7.80
C LYS A 56 -13.71 18.30 8.01
#